data_AF-A0A9N7N6Y5-F1
#
_entry.id   AF-A0A9N7N6Y5-F1
#
_cell.length_a   1.000
_cell.length_b   1.000
_cell.length_c   1.000
_cell.angle_alpha   90.00
_cell.angle_beta   90.00
_cell.angle_gamma   90.00
#
_symmetry.space_group_name_H-M   'P 1'
#
loop_
_entity.id
_entity.type
_entity.pdbx_description
1 polymer ?
#
loop_
_entity_poly.entity_id
_entity_poly.type
_entity_poly.pdbx_seq_one_letter_code
_entity_poly.pdbx_strand_id
1 'polypeptide(L)'
;MPSLSFKSTNLREWESHVTMSGFYPYTSTFLGLRKFLTQLSPSKLYLTIIANHMDKADYEMEDLLGLPCTLQLENLTIETKCLVSLVGYALFDGLFRLCRPKCITQHLTYVREYDNERCVTDDFLCKILERGMKGHYSYPSNFLHGLHGLEEAYVQAPADEAVGAWRLVTGDLCSDISALASQESDEKKIRFLLKWKEP
;
A
#
# COMPACT_ATOMS: atom_id res chain seq x y z
N MET A 1 3.88 -18.91 -0.63
CA MET A 1 5.15 -18.69 -1.36
C MET A 1 4.92 -17.60 -2.39
N PRO A 2 5.87 -16.69 -2.65
CA PRO A 2 5.74 -15.70 -3.71
C PRO A 2 5.76 -16.38 -5.08
N SER A 3 4.86 -15.98 -5.98
CA SER A 3 4.96 -16.30 -7.40
C SER A 3 5.62 -15.16 -8.14
N LEU A 4 6.55 -15.48 -9.05
CA LEU A 4 7.33 -14.50 -9.80
C LEU A 4 7.06 -14.70 -11.29
N SER A 5 6.80 -13.60 -11.99
CA SER A 5 6.72 -13.57 -13.45
C SER A 5 7.55 -12.42 -13.99
N PHE A 6 8.13 -12.61 -15.16
CA PHE A 6 8.96 -11.61 -15.83
C PHE A 6 8.30 -11.18 -17.12
N LYS A 7 8.35 -9.88 -17.38
CA LYS A 7 7.94 -9.30 -18.65
C LYS A 7 9.08 -8.44 -19.17
N SER A 8 9.53 -8.69 -20.40
CA SER A 8 10.42 -7.76 -21.10
C SER A 8 9.54 -6.84 -21.93
N THR A 9 9.49 -5.56 -21.57
CA THR A 9 8.75 -4.55 -22.33
C THR A 9 9.59 -3.94 -23.45
N ASN A 10 10.94 -4.02 -23.35
CA ASN A 10 11.90 -3.78 -24.42
C ASN A 10 13.26 -4.45 -24.07
N LEU A 11 14.14 -4.64 -25.06
CA LEU A 11 15.47 -5.29 -24.96
C LEU A 11 16.44 -4.74 -23.87
N ARG A 12 16.06 -3.68 -23.13
CA ARG A 12 16.91 -2.98 -22.15
C ARG A 12 16.30 -2.80 -20.76
N GLU A 13 15.00 -3.04 -20.57
CA GLU A 13 14.34 -2.88 -19.27
C GLU A 13 13.55 -4.15 -18.94
N TRP A 14 13.87 -4.75 -17.79
CA TRP A 14 13.18 -5.92 -17.26
C TRP A 14 12.11 -5.47 -16.28
N GLU A 15 10.94 -6.07 -16.35
CA GLU A 15 9.87 -5.90 -15.37
C GLU A 15 9.70 -7.20 -14.59
N SER A 16 9.77 -7.11 -13.26
CA SER A 16 9.48 -8.23 -12.37
C SER A 16 8.15 -8.01 -11.70
N HIS A 17 7.21 -8.91 -11.94
CA HIS A 17 5.91 -8.95 -11.29
C HIS A 17 5.93 -10.03 -10.21
N VAL A 18 5.88 -9.59 -8.96
CA VAL A 18 5.89 -10.42 -7.76
C VAL A 18 4.47 -10.47 -7.20
N THR A 19 3.92 -11.66 -7.02
CA THR A 19 2.63 -11.83 -6.34
C THR A 19 2.83 -12.65 -5.08
N MET A 20 2.29 -12.17 -3.96
CA MET A 20 2.34 -12.83 -2.66
C MET A 20 0.94 -13.12 -2.16
N SER A 21 0.59 -14.39 -2.07
CA SER A 21 -0.63 -14.86 -1.42
C SER A 21 -0.38 -15.25 0.04
N GLY A 22 -1.37 -14.98 0.90
CA GLY A 22 -1.29 -15.32 2.33
C GLY A 22 -0.25 -14.50 3.09
N PHE A 23 -0.09 -13.23 2.71
CA PHE A 23 0.82 -12.31 3.39
C PHE A 23 0.29 -11.92 4.77
N TYR A 24 1.16 -11.96 5.77
CA TYR A 24 0.90 -11.42 7.11
C TYR A 24 1.98 -10.40 7.45
N PRO A 25 1.63 -9.24 8.04
CA PRO A 25 2.55 -8.17 8.37
C PRO A 25 3.37 -8.53 9.62
N TYR A 26 4.24 -9.52 9.47
CA TYR A 26 5.25 -9.92 10.45
C TYR A 26 6.61 -9.37 10.06
N THR A 27 7.44 -9.00 11.04
CA THR A 27 8.82 -8.53 10.78
C THR A 27 9.59 -9.50 9.87
N SER A 28 9.53 -10.81 10.15
CA SER A 28 10.20 -11.83 9.35
C SER A 28 9.74 -11.85 7.88
N THR A 29 8.45 -11.64 7.64
CA THR A 29 7.86 -11.56 6.29
C THR A 29 8.37 -10.33 5.54
N PHE A 30 8.43 -9.17 6.21
CA PHE A 30 8.98 -7.95 5.63
C PHE A 30 10.47 -8.07 5.30
N LEU A 31 11.28 -8.63 6.20
CA LEU A 31 12.70 -8.86 5.97
C LEU A 31 12.93 -9.84 4.81
N GLY A 32 12.15 -10.92 4.74
CA GLY A 32 12.19 -11.88 3.65
C GLY A 32 11.83 -11.23 2.31
N LEU A 33 10.75 -10.45 2.28
CA LEU A 33 10.32 -9.71 1.09
C LEU A 33 11.39 -8.71 0.64
N ARG A 34 11.98 -7.95 1.57
CA ARG A 34 13.06 -7.01 1.25
C ARG A 34 14.22 -7.72 0.58
N LYS A 35 14.73 -8.79 1.19
CA LYS A 35 15.85 -9.57 0.64
C LYS A 35 15.54 -10.05 -0.77
N PHE A 36 14.30 -10.51 -1.00
CA PHE A 36 13.85 -10.96 -2.31
C PHE A 36 13.77 -9.81 -3.33
N LEU A 37 13.14 -8.69 -3.00
CA LEU A 37 13.03 -7.54 -3.91
C LEU A 37 14.38 -6.90 -4.21
N THR A 38 15.31 -6.86 -3.25
CA THR A 38 16.67 -6.36 -3.48
C THR A 38 17.40 -7.17 -4.55
N GLN A 39 17.19 -8.49 -4.60
CA GLN A 39 17.77 -9.35 -5.65
C GLN A 39 17.20 -9.03 -7.04
N LEU A 40 16.01 -8.45 -7.10
CA LEU A 40 15.33 -8.05 -8.34
C LEU A 40 15.52 -6.56 -8.67
N SER A 41 16.23 -5.79 -7.84
CA SER A 41 16.39 -4.33 -7.97
C SER A 41 16.93 -3.81 -9.31
N PRO A 42 17.67 -4.57 -10.15
CA PRO A 42 18.00 -4.12 -11.51
C PRO A 42 16.79 -3.99 -12.45
N SER A 43 15.60 -4.45 -12.03
CA SER A 43 14.36 -4.44 -12.79
C SER A 43 13.34 -3.46 -12.23
N LYS A 44 12.38 -3.04 -13.06
CA LYS A 44 11.16 -2.37 -12.60
C LYS A 44 10.32 -3.36 -11.82
N LEU A 45 10.02 -3.04 -10.57
CA LEU A 45 9.34 -3.93 -9.65
C LEU A 45 7.84 -3.60 -9.58
N TYR A 46 7.01 -4.64 -9.67
CA TYR A 46 5.57 -4.60 -9.45
C TYR A 46 5.24 -5.65 -8.41
N LEU A 47 4.54 -5.27 -7.34
CA LEU A 47 4.22 -6.16 -6.23
C LEU A 47 2.71 -6.23 -6.04
N THR A 48 2.14 -7.43 -6.07
CA THR A 48 0.75 -7.70 -5.69
C THR A 48 0.73 -8.48 -4.37
N ILE A 49 0.01 -7.99 -3.39
CA ILE A 49 -0.22 -8.67 -2.11
C ILE A 49 -1.69 -9.07 -2.03
N ILE A 50 -1.94 -10.37 -1.95
CA ILE A 50 -3.26 -10.97 -1.80
C ILE A 50 -3.42 -11.41 -0.35
N ALA A 51 -4.21 -10.63 0.40
CA ALA A 51 -4.45 -10.78 1.82
C ALA A 51 -5.93 -11.09 2.09
N ASN A 52 -6.25 -12.39 2.20
CA ASN A 52 -7.62 -12.86 2.33
C ASN A 52 -8.28 -12.47 3.66
N HIS A 53 -7.52 -12.46 4.76
CA HIS A 53 -7.96 -12.01 6.08
C HIS A 53 -6.71 -11.74 6.92
N MET A 54 -6.59 -10.53 7.47
CA MET A 54 -5.48 -10.16 8.35
C MET A 54 -6.02 -9.65 9.67
N ASP A 55 -6.05 -10.53 10.67
CA ASP A 55 -6.52 -10.26 12.03
C ASP A 55 -5.38 -10.02 13.02
N LYS A 56 -4.15 -10.39 12.65
CA LYS A 56 -2.96 -10.26 13.48
C LYS A 56 -1.83 -9.59 12.72
N ALA A 57 -1.11 -8.76 13.45
CA ALA A 57 0.19 -8.23 13.09
C ALA A 57 1.13 -8.49 14.26
N ASP A 58 2.36 -8.85 13.94
CA ASP A 58 3.46 -8.99 14.89
C ASP A 58 4.64 -8.25 14.28
N TYR A 59 4.54 -6.93 14.44
CA TYR A 59 5.34 -5.93 13.75
C TYR A 59 6.03 -5.08 14.81
N GLU A 60 7.32 -5.32 15.00
CA GLU A 60 8.16 -4.45 15.83
C GLU A 60 8.82 -3.41 14.93
N MET A 61 8.46 -2.15 15.15
CA MET A 61 8.93 -1.04 14.32
C MET A 61 10.46 -0.88 14.37
N GLU A 62 11.05 -1.18 15.52
CA GLU A 62 12.49 -1.03 15.79
C GLU A 62 13.35 -1.89 14.88
N ASP A 63 12.89 -3.09 14.53
CA ASP A 63 13.59 -4.02 13.63
C ASP A 63 13.74 -3.47 12.20
N LEU A 64 12.92 -2.49 11.82
CA LEU A 64 12.95 -1.86 10.50
C LEU A 64 13.54 -0.44 10.49
N LEU A 65 13.72 0.20 11.65
CA LEU A 65 14.17 1.60 11.76
C LEU A 65 15.61 1.84 11.25
N GLY A 66 16.46 0.82 11.22
CA GLY A 66 17.85 0.92 10.75
C GLY A 66 18.05 0.59 9.26
N LEU A 67 16.98 0.26 8.53
CA LEU A 67 17.10 -0.24 7.16
C LEU A 67 16.96 0.91 6.15
N PRO A 68 18.00 1.23 5.35
CA PRO A 68 17.86 2.23 4.30
C PRO A 68 16.84 1.74 3.27
N CYS A 69 15.86 2.60 2.99
CA CYS A 69 14.87 2.39 1.95
C CYS A 69 15.48 2.75 0.59
N THR A 70 16.14 1.78 -0.04
CA THR A 70 16.79 1.95 -1.35
C THR A 70 15.96 1.42 -2.51
N LEU A 71 14.87 0.71 -2.21
CA LEU A 71 14.01 0.13 -3.24
C LEU A 71 12.90 1.11 -3.58
N GLN A 72 12.68 1.31 -4.87
CA GLN A 72 11.53 2.03 -5.39
C GLN A 72 10.68 1.06 -6.20
N LEU A 73 9.43 0.90 -5.79
CA LEU A 73 8.46 0.03 -6.43
C LEU A 73 7.61 0.84 -7.42
N GLU A 74 7.42 0.35 -8.64
CA GLU A 74 6.61 1.07 -9.64
C GLU A 74 5.13 1.02 -9.28
N ASN A 75 4.62 -0.16 -8.90
CA ASN A 75 3.25 -0.32 -8.45
C ASN A 75 3.12 -1.36 -7.33
N LEU A 76 2.34 -1.01 -6.32
CA LEU A 76 1.89 -1.87 -5.23
C LEU A 76 0.39 -2.14 -5.39
N THR A 77 0.00 -3.37 -5.71
CA THR A 77 -1.40 -3.79 -5.70
C THR A 77 -1.71 -4.49 -4.38
N ILE A 78 -2.74 -4.03 -3.66
CA ILE A 78 -3.25 -4.70 -2.46
C ILE A 78 -4.63 -5.24 -2.77
N GLU A 79 -4.77 -6.56 -2.74
CA GLU A 79 -6.04 -7.27 -2.87
C GLU A 79 -6.42 -7.81 -1.50
N THR A 80 -7.51 -7.30 -0.92
CA THR A 80 -7.96 -7.75 0.39
C THR A 80 -9.48 -7.73 0.53
N LYS A 81 -10.00 -8.69 1.31
CA LYS A 81 -11.44 -8.79 1.61
C LYS A 81 -11.84 -7.94 2.82
N CYS A 82 -10.96 -7.89 3.82
CA CYS A 82 -11.11 -7.03 4.99
C CYS A 82 -9.72 -6.78 5.57
N LEU A 83 -9.49 -5.53 5.96
CA LEU A 83 -8.30 -5.10 6.67
C LEU A 83 -8.74 -4.61 8.05
N VAL A 84 -8.14 -5.10 9.14
CA VAL A 84 -8.36 -4.51 10.47
C VAL A 84 -7.46 -3.28 10.61
N SER A 85 -7.93 -2.19 11.21
CA SER A 85 -7.24 -0.89 11.18
C SER A 85 -5.78 -0.95 11.62
N LEU A 86 -5.49 -1.52 12.79
CA LEU A 86 -4.11 -1.68 13.30
C LEU A 86 -3.23 -2.55 12.38
N VAL A 87 -3.79 -3.62 11.85
CA VAL A 87 -3.07 -4.56 10.97
C VAL A 87 -2.78 -3.90 9.61
N GLY A 88 -3.72 -3.09 9.13
CA GLY A 88 -3.53 -2.26 7.94
C GLY A 88 -2.45 -1.20 8.11
N TYR A 89 -2.37 -0.56 9.28
CA TYR A 89 -1.32 0.40 9.58
C TYR A 89 0.05 -0.29 9.54
N ALA A 90 0.20 -1.42 10.21
CA ALA A 90 1.44 -2.20 10.20
C ALA A 90 1.83 -2.66 8.78
N LEU A 91 0.85 -3.08 7.97
CA LEU A 91 1.06 -3.46 6.58
C LEU A 91 1.67 -2.32 5.77
N PHE A 92 0.99 -1.16 5.73
CA PHE A 92 1.43 -0.04 4.90
C PHE A 92 2.71 0.60 5.43
N ASP A 93 2.89 0.73 6.75
CA ASP A 93 4.13 1.25 7.33
C ASP A 93 5.33 0.39 6.91
N GLY A 94 5.22 -0.93 7.07
CA GLY A 94 6.26 -1.87 6.66
C GLY A 94 6.56 -1.77 5.17
N LEU A 95 5.55 -1.79 4.30
CA LEU A 95 5.74 -1.70 2.86
C LEU A 95 6.39 -0.38 2.42
N PHE A 96 5.97 0.75 2.99
CA PHE A 96 6.53 2.06 2.62
C PHE A 96 7.97 2.22 3.06
N ARG A 97 8.35 1.69 4.22
CA ARG A 97 9.77 1.60 4.63
C ARG A 97 10.59 0.72 3.71
N LEU A 98 9.98 -0.35 3.19
CA LEU A 98 10.71 -1.29 2.35
C LEU A 98 10.93 -0.76 0.94
N CYS A 99 9.90 -0.19 0.31
CA CYS A 99 9.91 -0.06 -1.14
C CYS A 99 9.30 1.21 -1.76
N ARG A 100 8.95 2.26 -0.97
CA ARG A 100 8.50 3.59 -1.46
C ARG A 100 7.74 3.54 -2.81
N PRO A 101 6.54 2.94 -2.84
CA PRO A 101 5.82 2.72 -4.09
C PRO A 101 5.45 4.03 -4.78
N LYS A 102 5.63 4.12 -6.11
CA LYS A 102 5.15 5.26 -6.92
C LYS A 102 3.64 5.23 -7.12
N CYS A 103 3.08 4.04 -7.31
CA CYS A 103 1.64 3.84 -7.46
C CYS A 103 1.16 2.79 -6.47
N ILE A 104 -0.02 3.00 -5.89
CA ILE A 104 -0.73 2.00 -5.11
C ILE A 104 -2.09 1.77 -5.75
N THR A 105 -2.45 0.51 -5.96
CA THR A 105 -3.75 0.10 -6.43
C THR A 105 -4.41 -0.74 -5.34
N GLN A 106 -5.51 -0.26 -4.78
CA GLN A 106 -6.24 -0.96 -3.75
C GLN A 106 -7.49 -1.59 -4.35
N HIS A 107 -7.57 -2.91 -4.25
CA HIS A 107 -8.73 -3.72 -4.61
C HIS A 107 -9.37 -4.19 -3.32
N LEU A 108 -10.48 -3.57 -2.97
CA LEU A 108 -11.30 -3.98 -1.83
C LEU A 108 -12.47 -4.79 -2.37
N THR A 109 -12.53 -6.06 -1.98
CA THR A 109 -13.70 -6.90 -2.23
C THR A 109 -14.52 -6.91 -0.96
N TYR A 110 -15.64 -6.18 -0.94
CA TYR A 110 -16.51 -6.18 0.23
C TYR A 110 -17.15 -7.56 0.40
N VAL A 111 -16.95 -8.19 1.55
CA VAL A 111 -17.59 -9.46 1.88
C VAL A 111 -18.51 -9.22 3.08
N ARG A 112 -19.82 -9.28 2.84
CA ARG A 112 -20.89 -9.06 3.84
C ARG A 112 -20.74 -9.90 5.12
N GLU A 113 -20.02 -11.01 5.07
CA GLU A 113 -19.76 -11.86 6.23
C GLU A 113 -18.83 -11.21 7.29
N TYR A 114 -18.14 -10.11 6.93
CA TYR A 114 -17.23 -9.38 7.81
C TYR A 114 -17.77 -8.01 8.24
N ASP A 115 -19.10 -7.86 8.32
CA ASP A 115 -19.82 -6.65 8.79
C ASP A 115 -19.62 -6.37 10.30
N ASN A 116 -18.44 -6.73 10.83
CA ASN A 116 -17.95 -6.30 12.12
C ASN A 116 -17.39 -4.88 11.98
N GLU A 117 -17.69 -4.03 12.95
CA GLU A 117 -17.24 -2.62 13.11
C GLU A 117 -15.70 -2.41 13.08
N ARG A 118 -14.91 -3.45 12.82
CA ARG A 118 -13.44 -3.47 12.88
C ARG A 118 -12.75 -3.45 11.51
N CYS A 119 -13.45 -3.77 10.42
CA CYS A 119 -12.88 -3.68 9.08
C CYS A 119 -12.74 -2.19 8.67
N VAL A 120 -11.57 -1.78 8.20
CA VAL A 120 -11.35 -0.38 7.79
C VAL A 120 -12.05 -0.07 6.48
N THR A 121 -12.64 1.12 6.46
CA THR A 121 -13.31 1.75 5.33
C THR A 121 -12.34 2.06 4.18
N ASP A 122 -12.89 2.22 2.98
CA ASP A 122 -12.18 2.55 1.73
C ASP A 122 -11.31 3.83 1.81
N ASP A 123 -11.56 4.70 2.80
CA ASP A 123 -10.78 5.92 3.03
C ASP A 123 -9.53 5.73 3.91
N PHE A 124 -9.27 4.51 4.39
CA PHE A 124 -8.19 4.22 5.32
C PHE A 124 -6.80 4.62 4.78
N LEU A 125 -6.47 4.17 3.57
CA LEU A 125 -5.19 4.49 2.96
C LEU A 125 -5.10 5.99 2.64
N CYS A 126 -6.21 6.63 2.24
CA CYS A 126 -6.27 8.08 2.06
C CYS A 126 -5.89 8.82 3.35
N LYS A 127 -6.48 8.44 4.50
CA LYS A 127 -6.16 9.01 5.82
C LYS A 127 -4.72 8.78 6.25
N ILE A 128 -4.15 7.61 5.96
CA ILE A 128 -2.72 7.31 6.21
C ILE A 128 -1.84 8.27 5.42
N LEU A 129 -2.08 8.40 4.12
CA LEU A 129 -1.29 9.23 3.22
C LEU A 129 -1.39 10.71 3.58
N GLU A 130 -2.60 11.19 3.88
CA GLU A 130 -2.85 12.56 4.34
C GLU A 130 -2.03 12.89 5.61
N ARG A 131 -2.08 12.00 6.62
CA ARG A 131 -1.30 12.17 7.86
C ARG A 131 0.20 12.12 7.60
N GLY A 132 0.65 11.25 6.71
CA GLY A 132 2.04 11.16 6.28
C GLY A 132 2.55 12.46 5.67
N MET A 133 1.80 13.07 4.75
CA MET A 133 2.18 14.33 4.11
C MET A 133 2.23 15.51 5.10
N LYS A 134 1.33 15.54 6.09
CA LYS A 134 1.31 16.60 7.12
C LYS A 134 2.44 16.49 8.13
N GLY A 135 3.20 15.40 8.13
CA GLY A 135 4.28 15.17 9.10
C GLY A 135 3.80 15.06 10.55
N HIS A 136 2.51 14.80 10.77
CA HIS A 136 1.93 14.65 12.12
C HIS A 136 2.25 13.26 12.67
N TYR A 137 3.48 13.10 13.16
CA TYR A 137 3.95 11.90 13.85
C TYR A 137 3.94 12.15 15.35
N SER A 138 2.76 12.11 15.97
CA SER A 138 2.58 12.51 17.38
C SER A 138 3.37 11.64 18.38
N TYR A 139 3.84 10.45 18.00
CA TYR A 139 4.62 9.53 18.84
C TYR A 139 5.64 8.70 18.02
N PRO A 140 6.82 8.37 18.58
CA PRO A 140 7.81 7.47 17.97
C PRO A 140 7.30 6.04 17.73
N SER A 141 6.25 5.65 18.44
CA SER A 141 5.55 4.36 18.27
C SER A 141 4.48 4.39 17.17
N ASN A 142 4.36 5.48 16.40
CA ASN A 142 3.36 5.58 15.34
C ASN A 142 3.77 4.88 14.04
N PHE A 143 2.86 4.05 13.52
CA PHE A 143 2.88 3.35 12.22
C PHE A 143 2.98 4.23 10.96
N LEU A 144 3.56 5.43 11.05
CA LEU A 144 3.66 6.38 9.93
C LEU A 144 5.09 6.82 9.63
N HIS A 145 6.06 6.29 10.36
CA HIS A 145 7.48 6.56 10.13
C HIS A 145 7.93 6.09 8.72
N GLY A 146 7.28 5.09 8.12
CA GLY A 146 7.50 4.67 6.74
C GLY A 146 7.17 5.72 5.68
N LEU A 147 6.45 6.79 6.07
CA LEU A 147 6.09 7.90 5.21
C LEU A 147 7.08 9.07 5.26
N HIS A 148 8.19 8.94 6.01
CA HIS A 148 9.23 9.97 6.02
C HIS A 148 9.83 10.14 4.63
N GLY A 149 9.48 11.26 4.00
CA GLY A 149 9.84 11.57 2.63
C GLY A 149 8.70 11.52 1.63
N LEU A 150 7.47 11.17 2.01
CA LEU A 150 6.32 11.40 1.14
C LEU A 150 6.07 12.92 1.02
N GLU A 151 6.07 13.46 -0.20
CA GLU A 151 5.80 14.86 -0.48
C GLU A 151 4.35 15.10 -0.86
N GLU A 152 3.86 14.30 -1.81
CA GLU A 152 2.53 14.46 -2.40
C GLU A 152 1.91 13.08 -2.64
N ALA A 153 0.59 13.00 -2.48
CA ALA A 153 -0.21 11.84 -2.80
C ALA A 153 -1.43 12.31 -3.58
N TYR A 154 -1.71 11.66 -4.70
CA TYR A 154 -2.89 11.90 -5.52
C TYR A 154 -3.75 10.65 -5.53
N VAL A 155 -5.06 10.81 -5.64
CA VAL A 155 -6.04 9.72 -5.66
C VAL A 155 -6.92 9.80 -6.90
N GLN A 156 -7.28 8.63 -7.42
CA GLN A 156 -8.24 8.42 -8.49
C GLN A 156 -9.27 7.37 -8.03
N ALA A 157 -10.54 7.78 -7.90
CA ALA A 157 -11.65 6.94 -7.47
C ALA A 157 -12.97 7.35 -8.17
N PRO A 158 -13.71 6.42 -8.81
CA PRO A 158 -13.32 5.05 -9.15
C PRO A 158 -12.26 5.02 -10.27
N ALA A 159 -11.35 4.04 -10.24
CA ALA A 159 -10.22 3.97 -11.18
C ALA A 159 -10.59 3.42 -12.58
N ASP A 160 -11.78 2.84 -12.76
CA ASP A 160 -12.20 2.17 -13.99
C ASP A 160 -12.88 3.10 -15.00
N GLU A 161 -13.18 4.34 -14.61
CA GLU A 161 -13.62 5.35 -15.55
C GLU A 161 -12.41 6.04 -16.18
N ALA A 162 -12.31 6.01 -17.51
CA ALA A 162 -11.32 6.75 -18.32
C ALA A 162 -11.35 8.29 -18.13
N VAL A 163 -12.11 8.78 -17.14
CA VAL A 163 -12.49 10.15 -16.85
C VAL A 163 -12.04 10.59 -15.44
N GLY A 164 -11.58 9.67 -14.58
CA GLY A 164 -11.16 10.02 -13.22
C GLY A 164 -9.93 10.91 -13.21
N ALA A 165 -10.09 12.20 -12.90
CA ALA A 165 -8.96 13.11 -12.71
C ALA A 165 -8.20 12.77 -11.41
N TRP A 166 -6.87 12.80 -11.46
CA TRP A 166 -6.03 12.73 -10.28
C TRP A 166 -6.26 13.96 -9.39
N ARG A 167 -6.60 13.73 -8.12
CA ARG A 167 -6.83 14.80 -7.14
C ARG A 167 -5.83 14.68 -6.01
N LEU A 168 -5.29 15.81 -5.54
CA LEU A 168 -4.39 15.82 -4.38
C LEU A 168 -5.15 15.34 -3.14
N VAL A 169 -4.56 14.42 -2.40
CA VAL A 169 -5.11 13.90 -1.15
C VAL A 169 -5.14 15.02 -0.11
N THR A 170 -6.34 15.35 0.36
CA THR A 170 -6.63 16.36 1.39
C THR A 170 -7.67 15.79 2.35
N GLY A 171 -7.79 16.38 3.55
CA GLY A 171 -8.70 15.87 4.58
C GLY A 171 -10.16 15.77 4.12
N ASP A 172 -10.65 16.80 3.44
CA ASP A 172 -12.01 16.84 2.90
C ASP A 172 -12.22 15.75 1.84
N LEU A 173 -11.21 15.50 0.99
CA LEU A 173 -11.29 14.49 -0.07
C LEU A 173 -11.36 13.05 0.47
N CYS A 174 -10.70 12.75 1.59
CA CYS A 174 -10.78 11.42 2.18
C CYS A 174 -12.19 11.10 2.68
N SER A 175 -12.92 12.09 3.20
CA SER A 175 -14.33 11.94 3.56
C SER A 175 -15.21 11.71 2.33
N ASP A 176 -14.95 12.39 1.22
CA ASP A 176 -15.71 12.21 -0.03
C ASP A 176 -15.49 10.84 -0.68
N ILE A 177 -14.28 10.28 -0.60
CA ILE A 177 -14.00 8.92 -1.08
C ILE A 177 -14.84 7.90 -0.34
N SER A 178 -15.04 8.06 0.98
CA SER A 178 -15.91 7.19 1.76
C SER A 178 -17.38 7.26 1.31
N ALA A 179 -17.84 8.44 0.87
CA ALA A 179 -19.19 8.63 0.37
C ALA A 179 -19.36 8.04 -1.05
N LEU A 180 -18.40 8.24 -1.95
CA LEU A 180 -18.37 7.60 -3.28
C LEU A 180 -18.25 6.07 -3.16
N ALA A 181 -17.56 5.60 -2.14
CA ALA A 181 -17.43 4.20 -1.76
C ALA A 181 -18.70 3.60 -1.13
N SER A 182 -19.74 4.37 -0.84
CA SER A 182 -21.01 3.83 -0.32
C SER A 182 -22.01 3.43 -1.41
N GLN A 183 -21.74 3.77 -2.67
CA GLN A 183 -22.62 3.44 -3.81
C GLN A 183 -22.27 2.06 -4.41
N GLU A 184 -23.30 1.26 -4.66
CA GLU A 184 -23.36 -0.21 -4.80
C GLU A 184 -22.50 -0.86 -5.92
N SER A 185 -21.21 -1.11 -5.68
CA SER A 185 -20.40 -2.02 -6.50
C SER A 185 -19.60 -2.95 -5.58
N ASP A 186 -19.70 -4.26 -5.82
CA ASP A 186 -19.04 -5.31 -5.02
C ASP A 186 -17.51 -5.35 -5.21
N GLU A 187 -17.00 -4.75 -6.29
CA GLU A 187 -15.57 -4.60 -6.54
C GLU A 187 -15.22 -3.12 -6.77
N LYS A 188 -14.26 -2.62 -5.98
CA LYS A 188 -13.80 -1.24 -6.07
C LYS A 188 -12.30 -1.18 -6.23
N LYS A 189 -11.88 -0.37 -7.20
CA LYS A 189 -10.49 -0.07 -7.48
C LYS A 189 -10.22 1.40 -7.21
N ILE A 190 -9.37 1.65 -6.23
CA ILE A 190 -8.86 2.99 -5.90
C ILE A 190 -7.38 3.00 -6.24
N ARG A 191 -6.91 4.08 -6.87
CA ARG A 191 -5.49 4.25 -7.18
C ARG A 191 -4.93 5.47 -6.51
N PHE A 192 -3.70 5.35 -6.03
CA PHE A 192 -2.93 6.43 -5.45
C PHE A 192 -1.62 6.59 -6.21
N LEU A 193 -1.25 7.82 -6.53
CA LEU A 193 0.05 8.18 -7.10
C LEU A 193 0.84 8.94 -6.03
N LEU A 194 2.03 8.45 -5.69
CA LEU A 194 2.85 8.95 -4.61
C LEU A 194 4.13 9.57 -5.15
N LYS A 195 4.48 10.74 -4.62
CA LYS A 195 5.71 11.45 -4.89
C LYS A 195 6.57 11.45 -3.63
N TRP A 196 7.76 10.88 -3.72
CA TRP A 196 8.71 10.79 -2.63
C TRP A 196 9.86 11.78 -2.83
N LYS A 197 10.42 12.28 -1.73
CA LYS A 197 11.69 13.01 -1.71
C LYS A 197 12.77 12.13 -2.29
N GLU A 198 13.57 12.70 -3.19
CA GLU A 198 14.78 12.05 -3.65
C GLU A 198 15.72 11.82 -2.45
N PRO A 199 16.36 10.63 -2.37
CA PRO A 199 17.28 10.31 -1.28
C PRO A 199 18.53 11.19 -1.30
#